data_AF-A0A9J7M2A0-F1
#
_entry.id   AF-A0A9J7M2A0-F1
#
_cell.length_a   1.000
_cell.length_b   1.000
_cell.length_c   1.000
_cell.angle_alpha   90.00
_cell.angle_beta   90.00
_cell.angle_gamma   90.00
#
_symmetry.space_group_name_H-M   'P 1'
#
loop_
_entity.id
_entity.type
_entity.pdbx_description
1 polymer ?
#
loop_
_entity_poly.entity_id
_entity_poly.type
_entity_poly.pdbx_seq_one_letter_code
_entity_poly.pdbx_strand_id
1 'polypeptide(L)'
;MAEGQGDNAQQIVFPCDLPTWNDLRPLLQGLKTVKTSDDLVSALDHLYEVAHSRQKVPKRGKHSRRARGRKLPKRDRDSHVSGLAWFLQNVLDEAERQDFFGKTLPSIAERALELETLKPAEGLSVSQRQRGGTVVLQRRFVASVLAHAFLCTFPEGKCKSSAQNDINFPKFFNIFIAVPERRETQAAKLRCILHYFERLAEDPSGPHGCISFTRKVVSDDHLPSWGTWLSCDKQLCPITVVRQGGIEDSGSHTLQIDFANKCIGGGVLHQGRVQEEIRFCICPELIASMLFMEKMDPNEAIQIEGFEQFSHYTGYGRTLEYAGDCRDHSKVKADGNIETALCAIDAIPYKRRKDDQYKPANLLRDL
;
A
#
# COMPACT_ATOMS: atom_id res chain seq x y z
N MET A 1 -36.95 16.18 3.92
CA MET A 1 -36.34 16.74 2.69
C MET A 1 -35.02 17.38 3.07
N ALA A 2 -33.92 16.68 2.82
CA ALA A 2 -32.57 17.20 2.93
C ALA A 2 -31.91 16.93 1.58
N GLU A 3 -32.30 17.72 0.58
CA GLU A 3 -31.56 17.82 -0.68
C GLU A 3 -30.51 18.91 -0.53
N GLY A 4 -29.29 18.63 -0.99
CA GLY A 4 -28.34 19.67 -1.36
C GLY A 4 -27.16 19.89 -0.40
N GLN A 5 -26.42 18.84 -0.07
CA GLN A 5 -24.96 18.99 0.03
C GLN A 5 -24.37 18.17 -1.11
N GLY A 6 -23.94 18.86 -2.17
CA GLY A 6 -23.14 18.24 -3.22
C GLY A 6 -21.91 17.64 -2.55
N ASP A 7 -21.86 16.32 -2.51
CA ASP A 7 -20.86 15.57 -1.77
C ASP A 7 -19.54 15.65 -2.52
N ASN A 8 -18.77 16.71 -2.25
CA ASN A 8 -17.49 16.96 -2.91
C ASN A 8 -16.44 16.05 -2.26
N ALA A 9 -16.63 14.73 -2.39
CA ALA A 9 -15.71 13.72 -1.91
C ALA A 9 -14.35 13.97 -2.56
N GLN A 10 -13.32 14.10 -1.73
CA GLN A 10 -11.97 14.37 -2.19
C GLN A 10 -11.56 13.25 -3.16
N GLN A 11 -11.26 13.60 -4.41
CA GLN A 11 -10.78 12.65 -5.42
C GLN A 11 -9.29 12.40 -5.26
N ILE A 12 -8.88 11.16 -5.52
CA ILE A 12 -7.48 10.80 -5.71
C ILE A 12 -7.00 11.37 -7.04
N VAL A 13 -5.88 12.08 -6.99
CA VAL A 13 -5.20 12.59 -8.19
C VAL A 13 -4.19 11.55 -8.63
N PHE A 14 -4.39 10.99 -9.82
CA PHE A 14 -3.50 10.00 -10.39
C PHE A 14 -2.39 10.65 -11.24
N PRO A 15 -1.24 9.98 -11.43
CA PRO A 15 -0.19 10.44 -12.33
C PRO A 15 -0.69 10.78 -13.75
N CYS A 16 -1.65 10.01 -14.28
CA CYS A 16 -2.24 10.25 -15.59
C CYS A 16 -3.15 11.49 -15.66
N ASP A 17 -3.58 12.04 -14.53
CA ASP A 17 -4.39 13.26 -14.47
C ASP A 17 -3.53 14.53 -14.50
N LEU A 18 -2.22 14.39 -14.31
CA LEU A 18 -1.29 15.50 -14.22
C LEU A 18 -0.83 15.93 -15.61
N PRO A 19 -0.62 17.24 -15.85
CA PRO A 19 -0.11 17.70 -17.15
C PRO A 19 1.28 17.18 -17.52
N THR A 20 2.03 16.67 -16.53
CA THR A 20 3.32 16.00 -16.71
C THR A 20 3.18 14.60 -17.32
N TRP A 21 1.98 14.03 -17.44
CA TRP A 21 1.76 12.68 -17.96
C TRP A 21 2.33 12.46 -19.36
N ASN A 22 2.22 13.46 -20.24
CA ASN A 22 2.78 13.40 -21.60
C ASN A 22 4.31 13.26 -21.62
N ASP A 23 4.98 13.87 -20.63
CA ASP A 23 6.43 13.76 -20.47
C ASP A 23 6.81 12.49 -19.69
N LEU A 24 5.93 12.00 -18.82
CA LEU A 24 6.13 10.80 -18.01
C LEU A 24 6.04 9.51 -18.84
N ARG A 25 5.10 9.43 -19.80
CA ARG A 25 4.87 8.23 -20.63
C ARG A 25 6.13 7.75 -21.37
N PRO A 26 6.89 8.59 -22.10
CA PRO A 26 8.13 8.16 -22.73
C PRO A 26 9.18 7.65 -21.74
N LEU A 27 9.25 8.22 -20.53
CA LEU A 27 10.17 7.78 -19.49
C LEU A 27 9.80 6.40 -18.94
N LEU A 28 8.50 6.16 -18.68
CA LEU A 28 7.98 4.84 -18.31
C LEU A 28 8.28 3.81 -19.39
N GLN A 29 8.06 4.13 -20.67
CA GLN A 29 8.40 3.24 -21.78
C GLN A 29 9.92 2.97 -21.85
N GLY A 30 10.76 3.97 -21.54
CA GLY A 30 12.21 3.84 -21.48
C GLY A 30 12.71 2.86 -20.42
N LEU A 31 11.99 2.68 -19.32
CA LEU A 31 12.34 1.72 -18.26
C LEU A 31 12.46 0.28 -18.78
N LYS A 32 11.71 -0.08 -19.84
CA LYS A 32 11.76 -1.40 -20.48
C LYS A 32 13.11 -1.71 -21.14
N THR A 33 13.97 -0.71 -21.30
CA THR A 33 15.29 -0.84 -21.96
C THR A 33 16.47 -0.76 -20.99
N VAL A 34 16.21 -0.49 -19.71
CA VAL A 34 17.23 -0.38 -18.65
C VAL A 34 17.82 -1.77 -18.36
N LYS A 35 19.15 -1.86 -18.27
CA LYS A 35 19.87 -3.13 -18.06
C LYS A 35 20.78 -3.15 -16.84
N THR A 36 21.01 -2.00 -16.21
CA THR A 36 21.95 -1.86 -15.09
C THR A 36 21.34 -1.05 -13.96
N SER A 37 21.87 -1.24 -12.74
CA SER A 37 21.42 -0.49 -11.57
C SER A 37 21.71 1.01 -11.68
N ASP A 38 22.81 1.41 -12.32
CA ASP A 38 23.18 2.82 -12.46
C ASP A 38 22.26 3.55 -13.46
N ASP A 39 21.94 2.88 -14.57
CA ASP A 39 20.95 3.37 -15.54
C ASP A 39 19.55 3.45 -14.90
N LEU A 40 19.20 2.47 -14.05
CA LEU A 40 17.94 2.47 -13.31
C LEU A 40 17.82 3.67 -12.39
N VAL A 41 18.85 3.95 -11.58
CA VAL A 41 18.85 5.10 -10.66
C VAL A 41 18.66 6.38 -11.46
N SER A 42 19.41 6.55 -12.55
CA SER A 42 19.32 7.73 -13.42
C SER A 42 17.92 7.88 -14.03
N ALA A 43 17.34 6.78 -14.52
CA ALA A 43 16.02 6.76 -15.12
C ALA A 43 14.91 7.08 -14.11
N LEU A 44 14.97 6.48 -12.91
CA LEU A 44 13.98 6.70 -11.85
C LEU A 44 14.10 8.09 -11.23
N ASP A 45 15.31 8.64 -11.06
CA ASP A 45 15.47 10.02 -10.60
C ASP A 45 14.88 11.02 -11.61
N HIS A 46 15.11 10.82 -12.91
CA HIS A 46 14.50 11.64 -13.94
C HIS A 46 12.96 11.51 -13.95
N LEU A 47 12.45 10.28 -13.83
CA LEU A 47 11.01 10.01 -13.72
C LEU A 47 10.39 10.73 -12.51
N TYR A 48 11.04 10.64 -11.35
CA TYR A 48 10.62 11.29 -10.11
C TYR A 48 10.64 12.81 -10.22
N GLU A 49 11.69 13.39 -10.81
CA GLU A 49 11.79 14.83 -11.06
C GLU A 49 10.66 15.34 -11.95
N VAL A 50 10.32 14.63 -13.03
CA VAL A 50 9.21 14.98 -13.92
C VAL A 50 7.87 14.88 -13.19
N ALA A 51 7.62 13.76 -12.51
CA ALA A 51 6.38 13.53 -11.75
C ALA A 51 6.13 14.60 -10.66
N HIS A 52 7.21 15.10 -10.03
CA HIS A 52 7.15 16.08 -8.95
C HIS A 52 7.53 17.51 -9.37
N SER A 53 7.71 17.74 -10.67
CA SER A 53 8.06 19.05 -11.18
C SER A 53 6.93 20.04 -10.86
N ARG A 54 7.23 21.02 -10.00
CA ARG A 54 6.26 22.08 -9.70
C ARG A 54 6.00 22.84 -10.98
N GLN A 55 4.74 22.86 -11.43
CA GLN A 55 4.33 23.84 -12.42
C GLN A 55 4.71 25.24 -11.92
N LYS A 56 5.62 25.91 -12.63
CA LYS A 56 5.83 27.35 -12.46
C LYS A 56 4.55 28.02 -12.91
N VAL A 57 3.63 28.28 -11.97
CA VAL A 57 2.56 29.24 -12.21
C VAL A 57 3.23 30.54 -12.68
N PRO A 58 2.80 31.16 -13.80
CA PRO A 58 3.38 32.42 -14.24
C PRO A 58 3.15 33.44 -13.14
N LYS A 59 4.21 33.82 -12.42
CA LYS A 59 4.13 34.95 -11.50
C LYS A 59 3.86 36.18 -12.35
N ARG A 60 2.62 36.69 -12.31
CA ARG A 60 2.32 38.06 -12.73
C ARG A 60 3.34 38.98 -12.08
N GLY A 61 3.99 39.78 -12.92
CA GLY A 61 5.25 40.44 -12.63
C GLY A 61 5.26 41.22 -11.32
N LYS A 62 6.41 41.22 -10.66
CA LYS A 62 6.89 42.36 -9.88
C LYS A 62 8.41 42.26 -9.74
N HIS A 63 9.02 43.30 -10.28
CA HIS A 63 10.40 43.77 -10.24
C HIS A 63 11.47 42.95 -9.48
N SER A 64 12.49 42.60 -10.26
CA SER A 64 13.88 42.36 -9.89
C SER A 64 14.36 43.14 -8.64
N ARG A 65 14.83 42.40 -7.64
CA ARG A 65 16.02 42.78 -6.85
C ARG A 65 16.95 41.58 -6.74
N ARG A 66 18.11 41.68 -7.39
CA ARG A 66 19.22 40.72 -7.29
C ARG A 66 19.81 40.79 -5.87
N ALA A 67 19.66 39.71 -5.11
CA ALA A 67 20.50 39.46 -3.95
C ALA A 67 21.46 38.31 -4.29
N ARG A 68 22.76 38.63 -4.41
CA ARG A 68 23.84 37.65 -4.51
C ARG A 68 23.98 36.95 -3.16
N GLY A 69 23.24 35.86 -2.97
CA GLY A 69 23.44 34.90 -1.89
C GLY A 69 24.38 33.79 -2.35
N ARG A 70 25.49 33.61 -1.62
CA ARG A 70 26.45 32.51 -1.73
C ARG A 70 25.69 31.18 -1.89
N LYS A 71 25.83 30.50 -3.03
CA LYS A 71 25.38 29.10 -3.17
C LYS A 71 26.21 28.28 -2.18
N LEU A 72 25.59 27.84 -1.08
CA LEU A 72 26.15 26.71 -0.33
C LEU A 72 26.26 25.51 -1.29
N PRO A 73 27.32 24.68 -1.19
CA PRO A 73 27.42 23.49 -2.01
C PRO A 73 26.19 22.61 -1.77
N LYS A 74 25.52 22.21 -2.85
CA LYS A 74 24.53 21.13 -2.80
C LYS A 74 25.27 19.92 -2.21
N ARG A 75 24.90 19.49 -1.00
CA ARG A 75 25.17 18.09 -0.61
C ARG A 75 24.58 17.24 -1.72
N ASP A 76 25.35 16.30 -2.28
CA ASP A 76 24.77 15.22 -3.08
C ASP A 76 23.65 14.63 -2.23
N ARG A 77 22.41 14.81 -2.69
CA ARG A 77 21.27 14.17 -2.07
C ARG A 77 21.29 12.78 -2.69
N ASP A 78 21.56 11.76 -1.87
CA ASP A 78 21.42 10.38 -2.30
C ASP A 78 20.06 10.20 -2.97
N SER A 79 20.04 9.50 -4.11
CA SER A 79 18.83 9.22 -4.89
C SER A 79 17.75 8.59 -4.01
N HIS A 80 16.48 8.93 -4.27
CA HIS A 80 15.32 8.36 -3.57
C HIS A 80 15.17 6.84 -3.76
N VAL A 81 15.87 6.26 -4.74
CA VAL A 81 15.91 4.82 -5.05
C VAL A 81 17.28 4.18 -4.76
N SER A 82 18.19 4.88 -4.08
CA SER A 82 19.52 4.33 -3.74
C SER A 82 19.44 2.98 -3.01
N GLY A 83 18.43 2.80 -2.16
CA GLY A 83 18.20 1.54 -1.46
C GLY A 83 17.73 0.39 -2.38
N LEU A 84 16.99 0.69 -3.45
CA LEU A 84 16.64 -0.30 -4.47
C LEU A 84 17.91 -0.73 -5.23
N ALA A 85 18.75 0.21 -5.63
CA ALA A 85 20.03 -0.10 -6.27
C ALA A 85 20.92 -0.95 -5.36
N TRP A 86 21.01 -0.60 -4.07
CA TRP A 86 21.73 -1.40 -3.08
C TRP A 86 21.19 -2.84 -3.01
N PHE A 87 19.87 -3.02 -2.96
CA PHE A 87 19.24 -4.34 -2.95
C PHE A 87 19.59 -5.16 -4.21
N LEU A 88 19.45 -4.56 -5.40
CA LEU A 88 19.77 -5.26 -6.66
C LEU A 88 21.24 -5.70 -6.71
N GLN A 89 22.16 -4.88 -6.20
CA GLN A 89 23.60 -5.16 -6.24
C GLN A 89 24.08 -6.13 -5.15
N ASN A 90 23.49 -6.08 -3.95
CA ASN A 90 24.01 -6.77 -2.76
C ASN A 90 23.15 -7.95 -2.29
N VAL A 91 21.92 -8.07 -2.78
CA VAL A 91 20.96 -9.11 -2.34
C VAL A 91 20.58 -10.06 -3.47
N LEU A 92 20.38 -9.54 -4.68
CA LEU A 92 20.08 -10.39 -5.83
C LEU A 92 21.35 -11.02 -6.39
N ASP A 93 21.25 -12.25 -6.86
CA ASP A 93 22.30 -12.86 -7.68
C ASP A 93 22.27 -12.36 -9.14
N GLU A 94 23.18 -12.85 -9.98
CA GLU A 94 23.27 -12.41 -11.38
C GLU A 94 22.05 -12.81 -12.22
N ALA A 95 21.49 -14.01 -12.01
CA ALA A 95 20.33 -14.47 -12.75
C ALA A 95 19.07 -13.68 -12.33
N GLU A 96 18.90 -13.46 -11.03
CA GLU A 96 17.82 -12.64 -10.48
C GLU A 96 17.89 -11.19 -10.98
N ARG A 97 19.09 -10.61 -11.06
CA ARG A 97 19.27 -9.27 -11.67
C ARG A 97 18.88 -9.26 -13.14
N GLN A 98 19.30 -10.27 -13.91
CA GLN A 98 18.96 -10.36 -15.33
C GLN A 98 17.46 -10.50 -15.53
N ASP A 99 16.77 -11.30 -14.71
CA ASP A 99 15.32 -11.43 -14.73
C ASP A 99 14.62 -10.12 -14.31
N PHE A 100 15.15 -9.42 -13.29
CA PHE A 100 14.60 -8.13 -12.89
C PHE A 100 14.62 -7.12 -14.05
N PHE A 101 15.77 -6.94 -14.72
CA PHE A 101 15.87 -5.98 -15.83
C PHE A 101 15.19 -6.48 -17.12
N GLY A 102 15.20 -7.79 -17.37
CA GLY A 102 14.66 -8.39 -18.58
C GLY A 102 13.14 -8.61 -18.55
N LYS A 103 12.54 -8.77 -17.37
CA LYS A 103 11.12 -9.15 -17.21
C LYS A 103 10.39 -8.26 -16.20
N THR A 104 10.87 -8.18 -14.96
CA THR A 104 10.13 -7.56 -13.85
C THR A 104 9.98 -6.05 -14.02
N LEU A 105 11.06 -5.32 -14.29
CA LEU A 105 11.03 -3.87 -14.53
C LEU A 105 10.21 -3.51 -15.78
N PRO A 106 10.35 -4.22 -16.93
CA PRO A 106 9.46 -4.03 -18.06
C PRO A 106 7.97 -4.24 -17.74
N SER A 107 7.65 -5.25 -16.92
CA SER A 107 6.29 -5.51 -16.43
C SER A 107 5.78 -4.36 -15.56
N ILE A 108 6.56 -3.88 -14.58
CA ILE A 108 6.21 -2.70 -13.77
C ILE A 108 5.91 -1.49 -14.65
N ALA A 109 6.76 -1.23 -15.65
CA ALA A 109 6.58 -0.13 -16.59
C ALA A 109 5.31 -0.27 -17.44
N GLU A 110 5.00 -1.48 -17.90
CA GLU A 110 3.78 -1.76 -18.65
C GLU A 110 2.53 -1.55 -17.81
N ARG A 111 2.49 -2.09 -16.58
CA ARG A 111 1.39 -1.88 -15.65
C ARG A 111 1.18 -0.40 -15.33
N ALA A 112 2.25 0.38 -15.18
CA ALA A 112 2.15 1.83 -15.00
C ALA A 112 1.54 2.53 -16.23
N LEU A 113 1.95 2.15 -17.45
CA LEU A 113 1.40 2.74 -18.69
C LEU A 113 -0.09 2.46 -18.89
N GLU A 114 -0.63 1.36 -18.36
CA GLU A 114 -2.05 1.01 -18.45
C GLU A 114 -2.95 1.90 -17.58
N LEU A 115 -2.40 2.66 -16.64
CA LEU A 115 -3.17 3.43 -15.66
C LEU A 115 -4.21 4.35 -16.32
N GLU A 116 -3.85 5.07 -17.37
CA GLU A 116 -4.76 5.99 -18.09
C GLU A 116 -5.97 5.26 -18.68
N THR A 117 -5.78 4.01 -19.12
CA THR A 117 -6.85 3.19 -19.72
C THR A 117 -7.70 2.49 -18.66
N LEU A 118 -7.09 2.08 -17.55
CA LEU A 118 -7.73 1.28 -16.50
C LEU A 118 -8.35 2.13 -15.39
N LYS A 119 -8.00 3.41 -15.27
CA LYS A 119 -8.57 4.32 -14.27
C LYS A 119 -10.10 4.38 -14.43
N PRO A 120 -10.89 4.26 -13.35
CA PRO A 120 -12.34 4.44 -13.41
C PRO A 120 -12.71 5.81 -13.96
N ALA A 121 -13.74 5.88 -14.81
CA ALA A 121 -14.15 7.10 -15.51
C ALA A 121 -14.60 8.20 -14.54
N GLU A 122 -15.27 7.80 -13.46
CA GLU A 122 -15.70 8.64 -12.35
C GLU A 122 -14.56 9.04 -11.40
N GLY A 123 -13.35 8.49 -11.58
CA GLY A 123 -12.22 8.64 -10.68
C GLY A 123 -12.29 7.71 -9.47
N LEU A 124 -11.49 8.01 -8.44
CA LEU A 124 -11.48 7.28 -7.18
C LEU A 124 -11.62 8.27 -6.04
N SER A 125 -12.74 8.19 -5.33
CA SER A 125 -12.98 8.97 -4.12
C SER A 125 -12.18 8.43 -2.94
N VAL A 126 -11.73 9.31 -2.07
CA VAL A 126 -11.21 8.94 -0.74
C VAL A 126 -12.34 8.30 0.08
N SER A 127 -12.07 7.13 0.66
CA SER A 127 -12.93 6.50 1.66
C SER A 127 -12.74 7.23 3.00
N GLN A 128 -13.61 8.21 3.21
CA GLN A 128 -13.57 9.14 4.33
C GLN A 128 -14.05 8.50 5.64
N ARG A 129 -13.50 9.00 6.75
CA ARG A 129 -13.97 8.68 8.11
C ARG A 129 -15.46 8.90 8.28
N GLN A 130 -16.09 8.04 9.06
CA GLN A 130 -17.52 8.04 9.40
C GLN A 130 -18.45 7.88 8.19
N ARG A 131 -17.92 7.49 7.02
CA ARG A 131 -18.71 7.28 5.81
C ARG A 131 -18.54 5.84 5.32
N GLY A 132 -19.44 4.98 5.75
CA GLY A 132 -19.48 3.58 5.32
C GLY A 132 -19.72 3.47 3.81
N GLY A 133 -19.04 2.53 3.17
CA GLY A 133 -19.13 2.35 1.72
C GLY A 133 -18.18 1.28 1.22
N THR A 134 -18.45 0.79 0.01
CA THR A 134 -17.62 -0.20 -0.68
C THR A 134 -17.15 0.39 -2.00
N VAL A 135 -15.85 0.23 -2.26
CA VAL A 135 -15.23 0.53 -3.54
C VAL A 135 -14.72 -0.78 -4.13
N VAL A 136 -15.15 -1.10 -5.34
CA VAL A 136 -14.73 -2.31 -6.05
C VAL A 136 -13.77 -1.90 -7.16
N LEU A 137 -12.55 -2.42 -7.14
CA LEU A 137 -11.50 -2.09 -8.10
C LEU A 137 -11.07 -3.32 -8.88
N GLN A 138 -10.89 -3.17 -10.19
CA GLN A 138 -10.29 -4.24 -11.00
C GLN A 138 -8.85 -4.51 -10.57
N ARG A 139 -8.46 -5.78 -10.50
CA ARG A 139 -7.11 -6.17 -10.09
C ARG A 139 -6.02 -5.61 -11.01
N ARG A 140 -6.27 -5.50 -12.32
CA ARG A 140 -5.35 -4.82 -13.25
C ARG A 140 -5.13 -3.35 -12.89
N PHE A 141 -6.18 -2.64 -12.51
CA PHE A 141 -6.06 -1.24 -12.05
C PHE A 141 -5.25 -1.16 -10.75
N VAL A 142 -5.48 -2.09 -9.80
CA VAL A 142 -4.67 -2.21 -8.58
C VAL A 142 -3.19 -2.45 -8.90
N ALA A 143 -2.88 -3.29 -9.89
CA ALA A 143 -1.51 -3.51 -10.35
C ALA A 143 -0.87 -2.21 -10.89
N SER A 144 -1.60 -1.42 -11.68
CA SER A 144 -1.15 -0.10 -12.15
C SER A 144 -0.88 0.88 -11.00
N VAL A 145 -1.76 0.90 -9.99
CA VAL A 145 -1.56 1.70 -8.77
C VAL A 145 -0.28 1.29 -8.05
N LEU A 146 -0.05 -0.01 -7.84
CA LEU A 146 1.17 -0.50 -7.19
C LEU A 146 2.43 -0.20 -8.00
N ALA A 147 2.37 -0.28 -9.33
CA ALA A 147 3.49 0.09 -10.19
C ALA A 147 3.85 1.57 -10.02
N HIS A 148 2.86 2.46 -10.00
CA HIS A 148 3.08 3.89 -9.76
C HIS A 148 3.59 4.21 -8.35
N ALA A 149 3.14 3.46 -7.35
CA ALA A 149 3.62 3.54 -5.97
C ALA A 149 5.10 3.14 -5.86
N PHE A 150 5.47 2.00 -6.48
CA PHE A 150 6.85 1.50 -6.53
C PHE A 150 7.78 2.48 -7.26
N LEU A 151 7.34 2.98 -8.42
CA LEU A 151 8.06 3.99 -9.21
C LEU A 151 8.03 5.39 -8.58
N CYS A 152 7.37 5.55 -7.42
CA CYS A 152 7.30 6.79 -6.65
C CYS A 152 6.77 7.97 -7.48
N THR A 153 5.70 7.78 -8.25
CA THR A 153 5.18 8.79 -9.19
C THR A 153 3.85 9.43 -8.76
N PHE A 154 3.21 8.95 -7.68
CA PHE A 154 2.03 9.62 -7.15
C PHE A 154 2.38 11.02 -6.64
N PRO A 155 1.52 12.03 -6.85
CA PRO A 155 1.80 13.39 -6.44
C PRO A 155 1.94 13.50 -4.91
N GLU A 156 3.07 14.04 -4.47
CA GLU A 156 3.29 14.41 -3.07
C GLU A 156 2.61 15.74 -2.72
N GLY A 157 1.44 15.68 -2.09
CA GLY A 157 0.72 16.87 -1.61
C GLY A 157 1.37 17.53 -0.38
N LYS A 158 1.36 18.87 -0.32
CA LYS A 158 1.71 19.65 0.89
C LYS A 158 0.66 19.59 2.00
N CYS A 159 -0.56 19.18 1.66
CA CYS A 159 -1.70 19.07 2.56
C CYS A 159 -2.24 17.64 2.54
N LYS A 160 -1.39 16.64 2.78
CA LYS A 160 -1.93 15.35 3.21
C LYS A 160 -2.59 15.60 4.57
N SER A 161 -3.88 15.32 4.68
CA SER A 161 -4.50 15.28 6.00
C SER A 161 -3.73 14.22 6.81
N SER A 162 -3.59 14.41 8.13
CA SER A 162 -2.99 13.39 9.02
C SER A 162 -3.72 12.04 9.01
N ALA A 163 -4.79 11.93 8.23
CA ALA A 163 -5.63 10.76 8.08
C ALA A 163 -5.28 9.90 6.85
N GLN A 164 -4.42 10.35 5.92
CA GLN A 164 -4.05 9.58 4.72
C GLN A 164 -2.62 9.05 4.76
N ASN A 165 -2.43 7.84 4.23
CA ASN A 165 -1.14 7.18 4.16
C ASN A 165 -0.25 7.73 3.02
N ASP A 166 1.04 7.42 3.11
CA ASP A 166 2.00 7.66 2.03
C ASP A 166 2.15 6.38 1.20
N ILE A 167 1.81 6.45 -0.09
CA ILE A 167 1.81 5.28 -0.98
C ILE A 167 3.15 5.11 -1.72
N ASN A 168 3.95 6.17 -1.88
CA ASN A 168 5.22 6.07 -2.60
C ASN A 168 6.27 5.33 -1.75
N PHE A 169 7.25 4.71 -2.41
CA PHE A 169 8.26 3.86 -1.78
C PHE A 169 9.58 4.54 -1.31
N PRO A 170 9.83 5.88 -1.38
CA PRO A 170 11.18 6.38 -1.11
C PRO A 170 11.60 6.12 0.35
N LYS A 171 10.66 6.14 1.30
CA LYS A 171 10.95 5.78 2.70
C LYS A 171 11.23 4.29 2.88
N PHE A 172 10.56 3.43 2.11
CA PHE A 172 10.81 1.99 2.08
C PHE A 172 12.24 1.72 1.59
N PHE A 173 12.64 2.30 0.46
CA PHE A 173 13.98 2.13 -0.10
C PHE A 173 15.05 2.71 0.82
N ASN A 174 14.82 3.89 1.40
CA ASN A 174 15.80 4.51 2.29
C ASN A 174 16.16 3.67 3.52
N ILE A 175 15.35 2.69 3.93
CA ILE A 175 15.67 1.79 5.05
C ILE A 175 16.94 0.98 4.80
N PHE A 176 17.19 0.54 3.56
CA PHE A 176 18.41 -0.21 3.21
C PHE A 176 19.70 0.59 3.49
N ILE A 177 19.62 1.92 3.36
CA ILE A 177 20.75 2.83 3.57
C ILE A 177 20.80 3.29 5.02
N ALA A 178 19.67 3.77 5.55
CA ALA A 178 19.62 4.43 6.85
C ALA A 178 19.63 3.47 8.05
N VAL A 179 19.27 2.20 7.86
CA VAL A 179 19.07 1.24 8.95
C VAL A 179 19.66 -0.14 8.60
N PRO A 180 21.01 -0.28 8.60
CA PRO A 180 21.68 -1.51 8.17
C PRO A 180 21.20 -2.78 8.87
N GLU A 181 20.84 -2.71 10.16
CA GLU A 181 20.34 -3.81 10.97
C GLU A 181 18.94 -4.32 10.55
N ARG A 182 18.29 -3.67 9.59
CA ARG A 182 17.01 -4.09 9.03
C ARG A 182 17.09 -4.60 7.60
N ARG A 183 18.27 -4.58 6.98
CA ARG A 183 18.46 -4.92 5.56
C ARG A 183 17.87 -6.27 5.17
N GLU A 184 18.10 -7.31 5.96
CA GLU A 184 17.60 -8.68 5.69
C GLU A 184 16.06 -8.72 5.64
N THR A 185 15.41 -8.23 6.70
CA THR A 185 13.93 -8.21 6.73
C THR A 185 13.34 -7.23 5.71
N GLN A 186 14.05 -6.15 5.38
CA GLN A 186 13.61 -5.21 4.36
C GLN A 186 13.74 -5.82 2.95
N ALA A 187 14.79 -6.61 2.73
CA ALA A 187 14.97 -7.42 1.54
C ALA A 187 13.88 -8.48 1.41
N ALA A 188 13.50 -9.16 2.50
CA ALA A 188 12.38 -10.10 2.50
C ALA A 188 11.08 -9.42 2.04
N LYS A 189 10.74 -8.26 2.61
CA LYS A 189 9.57 -7.47 2.18
C LYS A 189 9.64 -7.08 0.70
N LEU A 190 10.81 -6.61 0.25
CA LEU A 190 10.99 -6.19 -1.14
C LEU A 190 10.89 -7.38 -2.10
N ARG A 191 11.41 -8.55 -1.73
CA ARG A 191 11.27 -9.80 -2.49
C ARG A 191 9.79 -10.18 -2.64
N CYS A 192 8.98 -10.15 -1.59
CA CYS A 192 7.54 -10.43 -1.73
C CYS A 192 6.85 -9.46 -2.70
N ILE A 193 7.14 -8.16 -2.61
CA ILE A 193 6.52 -7.13 -3.47
C ILE A 193 7.01 -7.25 -4.92
N LEU A 194 8.30 -7.52 -5.15
CA LEU A 194 8.83 -7.76 -6.49
C LEU A 194 8.26 -9.04 -7.10
N HIS A 195 8.08 -10.08 -6.28
CA HIS A 195 7.54 -11.35 -6.73
C HIS A 195 6.11 -11.24 -7.27
N TYR A 196 5.30 -10.31 -6.73
CA TYR A 196 4.03 -9.95 -7.36
C TYR A 196 4.21 -9.49 -8.81
N PHE A 197 5.13 -8.57 -9.08
CA PHE A 197 5.39 -8.10 -10.45
C PHE A 197 6.06 -9.15 -11.35
N GLU A 198 6.87 -10.05 -10.78
CA GLU A 198 7.42 -11.22 -11.48
C GLU A 198 6.29 -12.14 -11.96
N ARG A 199 5.35 -12.49 -11.07
CA ARG A 199 4.14 -13.26 -11.41
C ARG A 199 3.29 -12.56 -12.48
N LEU A 200 3.19 -11.22 -12.44
CA LEU A 200 2.50 -10.47 -13.48
C LEU A 200 3.27 -10.40 -14.81
N ALA A 201 4.60 -10.58 -14.80
CA ALA A 201 5.39 -10.66 -16.02
C ALA A 201 5.22 -12.01 -16.74
N GLU A 202 4.84 -13.07 -16.01
CA GLU A 202 4.53 -14.39 -16.55
C GLU A 202 3.17 -14.46 -17.25
N ASP A 203 2.23 -13.55 -16.90
CA ASP A 203 0.89 -13.46 -17.49
C ASP A 203 0.65 -12.08 -18.13
N PRO A 204 0.85 -11.94 -19.46
CA PRO A 204 0.61 -10.69 -20.18
C PRO A 204 -0.82 -10.16 -20.06
N SER A 205 -1.81 -11.03 -19.79
CA SER A 205 -3.21 -10.63 -19.65
C SER A 205 -3.49 -9.90 -18.33
N GLY A 206 -2.56 -10.01 -17.36
CA GLY A 206 -2.63 -9.38 -16.05
C GLY A 206 -3.62 -10.10 -15.10
N PRO A 207 -3.70 -9.63 -13.84
CA PRO A 207 -4.54 -10.29 -12.85
C PRO A 207 -6.03 -10.04 -13.14
N HIS A 208 -6.81 -11.12 -13.20
CA HIS A 208 -8.26 -11.07 -13.45
C HIS A 208 -9.06 -10.94 -12.16
N GLY A 209 -10.26 -10.37 -12.27
CA GLY A 209 -11.18 -10.17 -11.15
C GLY A 209 -11.07 -8.79 -10.52
N CYS A 210 -11.75 -8.63 -9.39
CA CYS A 210 -11.91 -7.40 -8.65
C CYS A 210 -11.60 -7.60 -7.17
N ILE A 211 -11.21 -6.50 -6.52
CA ILE A 211 -11.01 -6.40 -5.08
C ILE A 211 -12.03 -5.42 -4.53
N SER A 212 -12.77 -5.84 -3.51
CA SER A 212 -13.70 -5.00 -2.78
C SER A 212 -13.03 -4.45 -1.55
N PHE A 213 -13.04 -3.13 -1.40
CA PHE A 213 -12.55 -2.41 -0.23
C PHE A 213 -13.74 -1.75 0.47
N THR A 214 -14.12 -2.25 1.63
CA THR A 214 -15.29 -1.78 2.37
C THR A 214 -14.86 -1.11 3.67
N ARG A 215 -15.23 0.15 3.85
CA ARG A 215 -15.23 0.80 5.16
C ARG A 215 -16.55 0.45 5.86
N LYS A 216 -16.46 -0.24 6.99
CA LYS A 216 -17.58 -0.50 7.90
C LYS A 216 -17.59 0.61 8.94
N VAL A 217 -18.77 1.18 9.19
CA VAL A 217 -18.99 2.20 10.22
C VAL A 217 -20.21 1.79 11.02
N VAL A 218 -20.05 1.68 12.33
CA VAL A 218 -21.17 1.47 13.26
C VAL A 218 -21.59 2.85 13.77
N SER A 219 -22.85 3.24 13.59
CA SER A 219 -23.34 4.52 14.10
C SER A 219 -23.34 4.52 15.64
N ASP A 220 -23.22 5.70 16.24
CA ASP A 220 -23.18 5.85 17.70
C ASP A 220 -24.41 5.24 18.39
N ASP A 221 -25.60 5.35 17.76
CA ASP A 221 -26.85 4.77 18.27
C ASP A 221 -26.86 3.22 18.28
N HIS A 222 -25.94 2.59 17.55
CA HIS A 222 -25.80 1.14 17.45
C HIS A 222 -24.55 0.61 18.16
N LEU A 223 -23.71 1.48 18.72
CA LEU A 223 -22.57 1.05 19.53
C LEU A 223 -23.09 0.42 20.83
N PRO A 224 -22.65 -0.80 21.17
CA PRO A 224 -23.09 -1.46 22.38
C PRO A 224 -22.56 -0.70 23.60
N SER A 225 -23.44 -0.46 24.58
CA SER A 225 -23.08 0.11 25.87
C SER A 225 -22.75 -0.98 26.88
N TRP A 226 -22.19 -0.61 28.05
CA TRP A 226 -22.05 -1.55 29.17
C TRP A 226 -23.38 -2.22 29.56
N GLY A 227 -24.48 -1.48 29.53
CA GLY A 227 -25.81 -2.05 29.76
C GLY A 227 -26.19 -3.10 28.71
N THR A 228 -25.82 -2.87 27.44
CA THR A 228 -26.03 -3.81 26.34
C THR A 228 -25.23 -5.10 26.57
N TRP A 229 -23.94 -4.98 26.89
CA TRP A 229 -23.08 -6.15 27.11
C TRP A 229 -23.44 -6.94 28.36
N LEU A 230 -23.73 -6.27 29.48
CA LEU A 230 -24.07 -6.93 30.75
C LEU A 230 -25.44 -7.61 30.73
N SER A 231 -26.35 -7.17 29.86
CA SER A 231 -27.66 -7.81 29.66
C SER A 231 -27.70 -8.81 28.51
N CYS A 232 -26.60 -8.99 27.78
CA CYS A 232 -26.52 -9.94 26.67
C CYS A 232 -26.59 -11.38 27.20
N ASP A 233 -27.58 -12.13 26.73
CA ASP A 233 -27.84 -13.53 27.08
C ASP A 233 -27.38 -14.52 26.00
N LYS A 234 -26.73 -14.01 24.94
CA LYS A 234 -26.22 -14.86 23.85
C LYS A 234 -25.16 -15.81 24.38
N GLN A 235 -25.27 -17.08 24.00
CA GLN A 235 -24.27 -18.09 24.32
C GLN A 235 -22.97 -17.83 23.55
N LEU A 236 -21.84 -18.18 24.16
CA LEU A 236 -20.54 -18.13 23.49
C LEU A 236 -20.54 -19.05 22.27
N CYS A 237 -20.01 -18.57 21.16
CA CYS A 237 -19.83 -19.38 19.95
C CYS A 237 -18.82 -20.52 20.20
N PRO A 238 -18.87 -21.62 19.43
CA PRO A 238 -17.83 -22.63 19.42
C PRO A 238 -16.45 -22.03 19.12
N ILE A 239 -15.42 -22.48 19.84
CA ILE A 239 -14.04 -22.02 19.67
C ILE A 239 -13.16 -23.21 19.31
N THR A 240 -12.43 -23.07 18.21
CA THR A 240 -11.35 -24.00 17.83
C THR A 240 -10.03 -23.27 17.94
N VAL A 241 -9.09 -23.82 18.72
CA VAL A 241 -7.74 -23.27 18.87
C VAL A 241 -6.76 -24.13 18.10
N VAL A 242 -6.20 -23.58 17.02
CA VAL A 242 -5.16 -24.22 16.20
C VAL A 242 -3.81 -23.64 16.60
N ARG A 243 -2.83 -24.51 16.90
CA ARG A 243 -1.51 -24.10 17.42
C ARG A 243 -0.44 -23.89 16.35
N GLN A 244 -0.68 -24.34 15.13
CA GLN A 244 0.26 -24.33 14.01
C GLN A 244 -0.39 -23.62 12.82
N GLY A 245 0.43 -22.96 12.01
CA GLY A 245 -0.03 -22.12 10.90
C GLY A 245 -0.24 -20.66 11.28
N GLY A 246 -0.47 -19.83 10.27
CA GLY A 246 -0.86 -18.44 10.37
C GLY A 246 -2.35 -18.24 10.13
N ILE A 247 -2.81 -16.99 10.27
CA ILE A 247 -4.22 -16.63 10.01
C ILE A 247 -4.52 -16.79 8.50
N GLU A 248 -3.55 -16.48 7.65
CA GLU A 248 -3.53 -16.69 6.20
C GLU A 248 -3.85 -18.13 5.79
N ASP A 249 -3.50 -19.13 6.61
CA ASP A 249 -3.70 -20.54 6.32
C ASP A 249 -5.13 -21.03 6.63
N SER A 250 -5.99 -20.15 7.17
CA SER A 250 -7.36 -20.51 7.61
C SER A 250 -8.31 -20.81 6.45
N GLY A 251 -7.90 -20.52 5.20
CA GLY A 251 -8.64 -20.84 3.97
C GLY A 251 -9.81 -19.90 3.66
N SER A 252 -10.40 -20.09 2.47
CA SER A 252 -11.37 -19.17 1.84
C SER A 252 -12.68 -18.91 2.59
N HIS A 253 -13.05 -19.78 3.52
CA HIS A 253 -14.33 -19.70 4.23
C HIS A 253 -14.25 -18.90 5.54
N THR A 254 -13.12 -18.23 5.78
CA THR A 254 -12.84 -17.52 7.02
C THR A 254 -12.66 -16.03 6.78
N LEU A 255 -13.14 -15.21 7.72
CA LEU A 255 -12.78 -13.80 7.78
C LEU A 255 -11.45 -13.69 8.53
N GLN A 256 -10.39 -13.35 7.80
CA GLN A 256 -9.05 -13.33 8.33
C GLN A 256 -8.76 -11.98 9.01
N ILE A 257 -8.42 -11.98 10.29
CA ILE A 257 -8.19 -10.74 11.03
C ILE A 257 -6.79 -10.19 10.75
N ASP A 258 -6.74 -8.91 10.40
CA ASP A 258 -5.54 -8.10 10.36
C ASP A 258 -5.43 -7.28 11.65
N PHE A 259 -4.31 -7.43 12.36
CA PHE A 259 -3.99 -6.70 13.59
C PHE A 259 -3.47 -5.30 13.22
N ALA A 260 -4.39 -4.52 12.67
CA ALA A 260 -4.06 -3.35 11.89
C ALA A 260 -3.56 -2.19 12.74
N ASN A 261 -2.85 -1.28 12.10
CA ASN A 261 -2.78 0.10 12.54
C ASN A 261 -4.08 0.82 12.13
N LYS A 262 -4.53 1.80 12.92
CA LYS A 262 -5.65 2.66 12.51
C LYS A 262 -5.46 3.26 11.11
N CYS A 263 -4.23 3.54 10.71
CA CYS A 263 -3.89 3.83 9.32
C CYS A 263 -3.53 2.51 8.63
N ILE A 264 -4.46 1.96 7.85
CA ILE A 264 -4.34 0.65 7.19
C ILE A 264 -2.98 0.43 6.52
N GLY A 265 -2.41 -0.77 6.67
CA GLY A 265 -1.08 -1.14 6.16
C GLY A 265 0.08 -0.66 7.05
N GLY A 266 -0.17 0.18 8.05
CA GLY A 266 0.77 0.56 9.09
C GLY A 266 2.15 0.95 8.56
N GLY A 267 3.16 0.17 8.94
CA GLY A 267 4.55 0.38 8.56
C GLY A 267 5.01 -0.33 7.29
N VAL A 268 4.11 -0.84 6.44
CA VAL A 268 4.49 -1.72 5.30
C VAL A 268 5.42 -1.01 4.32
N LEU A 269 5.17 0.26 4.00
CA LEU A 269 6.05 1.10 3.17
C LEU A 269 7.15 1.81 3.98
N HIS A 270 7.41 1.33 5.19
CA HIS A 270 8.44 1.80 6.11
C HIS A 270 9.16 0.58 6.73
N GLN A 271 9.44 0.63 8.04
CA GLN A 271 10.20 -0.38 8.77
C GLN A 271 9.34 -1.44 9.49
N GLY A 272 8.01 -1.37 9.35
CA GLY A 272 7.08 -2.35 9.94
C GLY A 272 7.30 -3.73 9.31
N ARG A 273 7.12 -4.77 10.12
CA ARG A 273 7.46 -6.18 9.79
C ARG A 273 6.83 -7.15 10.79
N VAL A 274 5.66 -6.79 11.31
CA VAL A 274 4.82 -7.65 12.13
C VAL A 274 3.60 -8.08 11.30
N GLN A 275 2.57 -8.65 11.93
CA GLN A 275 1.48 -9.34 11.24
C GLN A 275 0.85 -8.54 10.08
N GLU A 276 0.42 -7.29 10.29
CA GLU A 276 -0.17 -6.43 9.24
C GLU A 276 0.80 -6.23 8.06
N GLU A 277 2.05 -5.82 8.33
CA GLU A 277 2.99 -5.53 7.25
C GLU A 277 3.45 -6.77 6.50
N ILE A 278 3.59 -7.90 7.19
CA ILE A 278 3.89 -9.19 6.55
C ILE A 278 2.73 -9.55 5.62
N ARG A 279 1.48 -9.41 6.08
CA ARG A 279 0.30 -9.73 5.27
C ARG A 279 0.23 -8.86 4.02
N PHE A 280 0.48 -7.56 4.15
CA PHE A 280 0.52 -6.64 3.01
C PHE A 280 1.72 -6.87 2.07
N CYS A 281 2.81 -7.47 2.55
CA CYS A 281 3.94 -7.85 1.67
C CYS A 281 3.66 -9.13 0.89
N ILE A 282 3.05 -10.16 1.50
CA ILE A 282 2.73 -11.41 0.79
C ILE A 282 1.47 -11.33 -0.07
N CYS A 283 0.60 -10.33 0.21
CA CYS A 283 -0.56 -9.96 -0.60
C CYS A 283 -0.46 -8.48 -1.03
N PRO A 284 0.44 -8.10 -1.96
CA PRO A 284 0.72 -6.69 -2.29
C PRO A 284 -0.49 -5.87 -2.73
N GLU A 285 -1.53 -6.50 -3.26
CA GLU A 285 -2.78 -5.86 -3.66
C GLU A 285 -3.46 -5.10 -2.50
N LEU A 286 -3.23 -5.53 -1.26
CA LEU A 286 -3.72 -4.84 -0.06
C LEU A 286 -3.13 -3.43 0.11
N ILE A 287 -1.91 -3.19 -0.38
CA ILE A 287 -1.22 -1.88 -0.30
C ILE A 287 -2.02 -0.79 -1.02
N ALA A 288 -2.81 -1.14 -2.04
CA ALA A 288 -3.66 -0.16 -2.73
C ALA A 288 -4.70 0.51 -1.81
N SER A 289 -5.11 -0.14 -0.71
CA SER A 289 -5.99 0.48 0.28
C SER A 289 -5.39 1.74 0.91
N MET A 290 -4.05 1.78 1.05
CA MET A 290 -3.32 2.93 1.60
C MET A 290 -3.48 4.20 0.75
N LEU A 291 -3.81 4.06 -0.54
CA LEU A 291 -3.95 5.20 -1.44
C LEU A 291 -5.18 6.07 -1.10
N PHE A 292 -6.28 5.44 -0.69
CA PHE A 292 -7.58 6.12 -0.64
C PHE A 292 -8.38 5.90 0.64
N MET A 293 -8.01 4.96 1.50
CA MET A 293 -8.70 4.74 2.77
C MET A 293 -8.07 5.58 3.88
N GLU A 294 -8.86 6.50 4.46
CA GLU A 294 -8.41 7.27 5.62
C GLU A 294 -8.21 6.39 6.87
N LYS A 295 -7.56 6.93 7.90
CA LYS A 295 -7.47 6.27 9.21
C LYS A 295 -8.85 5.86 9.73
N MET A 296 -8.91 4.72 10.42
CA MET A 296 -10.09 4.24 11.14
C MET A 296 -10.27 5.02 12.45
N ASP A 297 -11.52 5.32 12.75
CA ASP A 297 -12.01 5.73 14.07
C ASP A 297 -12.44 4.51 14.91
N PRO A 298 -12.67 4.66 16.23
CA PRO A 298 -12.95 3.53 17.11
C PRO A 298 -14.16 2.67 16.74
N ASN A 299 -15.11 3.20 15.97
CA ASN A 299 -16.33 2.54 15.52
C ASN A 299 -16.24 2.04 14.06
N GLU A 300 -15.04 2.01 13.49
CA GLU A 300 -14.80 1.66 12.09
C GLU A 300 -13.92 0.43 11.94
N ALA A 301 -14.10 -0.28 10.83
CA ALA A 301 -13.22 -1.34 10.38
C ALA A 301 -13.05 -1.28 8.86
N ILE A 302 -11.98 -1.88 8.33
CA ILE A 302 -11.76 -2.00 6.90
C ILE A 302 -11.80 -3.48 6.52
N GLN A 303 -12.70 -3.85 5.62
CA GLN A 303 -12.79 -5.19 5.06
C GLN A 303 -12.30 -5.17 3.62
N ILE A 304 -11.42 -6.11 3.26
CA ILE A 304 -10.87 -6.25 1.91
C ILE A 304 -11.11 -7.68 1.43
N GLU A 305 -11.69 -7.84 0.24
CA GLU A 305 -12.07 -9.14 -0.32
C GLU A 305 -11.59 -9.26 -1.77
N GLY A 306 -11.21 -10.48 -2.20
CA GLY A 306 -10.85 -10.75 -3.60
C GLY A 306 -9.37 -10.57 -3.95
N PHE A 307 -8.49 -10.48 -2.95
CA PHE A 307 -7.05 -10.35 -3.13
C PHE A 307 -6.35 -11.72 -3.15
N GLU A 308 -5.16 -11.80 -3.75
CA GLU A 308 -4.35 -13.03 -3.85
C GLU A 308 -3.12 -12.98 -2.94
N GLN A 309 -2.71 -14.13 -2.41
CA GLN A 309 -1.38 -14.31 -1.81
C GLN A 309 -0.36 -14.77 -2.86
N PHE A 310 0.70 -13.99 -3.03
CA PHE A 310 1.74 -14.22 -4.03
C PHE A 310 3.00 -14.85 -3.45
N SER A 311 3.25 -14.71 -2.15
CA SER A 311 4.50 -15.17 -1.54
C SER A 311 4.29 -15.99 -0.28
N HIS A 312 5.16 -16.97 -0.07
CA HIS A 312 5.40 -17.56 1.24
C HIS A 312 6.46 -16.75 1.99
N TYR A 313 6.43 -16.87 3.31
CA TYR A 313 7.42 -16.27 4.19
C TYR A 313 7.72 -17.21 5.35
N THR A 314 8.84 -16.98 6.02
CA THR A 314 9.20 -17.61 7.29
C THR A 314 9.61 -16.56 8.31
N GLY A 315 9.59 -16.95 9.58
CA GLY A 315 9.95 -16.07 10.69
C GLY A 315 8.97 -14.92 10.91
N TYR A 316 9.36 -13.99 11.78
CA TYR A 316 8.50 -12.87 12.19
C TYR A 316 9.33 -11.74 12.77
N GLY A 317 8.95 -10.49 12.52
CA GLY A 317 9.65 -9.35 13.09
C GLY A 317 11.10 -9.29 12.60
N ARG A 318 12.05 -9.62 13.48
CA ARG A 318 13.49 -9.57 13.16
C ARG A 318 13.99 -10.74 12.34
N THR A 319 13.25 -11.84 12.28
CA THR A 319 13.63 -13.06 11.55
C THR A 319 12.82 -13.26 10.27
N LEU A 320 12.12 -12.21 9.81
CA LEU A 320 11.30 -12.28 8.61
C LEU A 320 12.16 -12.57 7.37
N GLU A 321 11.80 -13.62 6.65
CA GLU A 321 12.45 -14.06 5.42
C GLU A 321 11.41 -14.33 4.32
N TYR A 322 11.78 -14.07 3.07
CA TYR A 322 11.00 -14.45 1.90
C TYR A 322 11.22 -15.95 1.62
N ALA A 323 10.13 -16.70 1.43
CA ALA A 323 10.18 -18.15 1.29
C ALA A 323 9.65 -18.66 -0.06
N GLY A 324 9.62 -17.79 -1.08
CA GLY A 324 9.29 -18.18 -2.45
C GLY A 324 7.85 -17.90 -2.89
N ASP A 325 7.54 -18.41 -4.07
CA ASP A 325 6.24 -18.30 -4.74
C ASP A 325 5.13 -18.99 -3.94
N CYS A 326 3.99 -18.32 -3.80
CA CYS A 326 2.75 -18.91 -3.32
C CYS A 326 1.75 -19.01 -4.47
N ARG A 327 1.28 -20.23 -4.73
CA ARG A 327 0.14 -20.48 -5.62
C ARG A 327 -1.11 -20.51 -4.76
N ASP A 328 -1.76 -19.36 -4.62
CA ASP A 328 -2.97 -19.23 -3.80
C ASP A 328 -4.03 -20.27 -4.21
N HIS A 329 -4.39 -21.12 -3.26
CA HIS A 329 -5.38 -22.19 -3.45
C HIS A 329 -6.79 -21.76 -3.02
N SER A 330 -6.99 -20.47 -2.77
CA SER A 330 -8.30 -19.91 -2.50
C SER A 330 -9.27 -20.21 -3.63
N LYS A 331 -10.51 -20.50 -3.27
CA LYS A 331 -11.56 -20.79 -4.25
C LYS A 331 -11.79 -19.56 -5.13
N VAL A 332 -12.13 -19.79 -6.40
CA VAL A 332 -12.55 -18.74 -7.32
C VAL A 332 -14.07 -18.82 -7.46
N LYS A 333 -14.75 -17.70 -7.24
CA LYS A 333 -16.21 -17.56 -7.37
C LYS A 333 -16.62 -17.62 -8.84
N ALA A 334 -17.91 -17.84 -9.10
CA ALA A 334 -18.45 -17.93 -10.46
C ALA A 334 -18.28 -16.62 -11.28
N ASP A 335 -18.11 -15.48 -10.61
CA ASP A 335 -17.84 -14.18 -11.22
C ASP A 335 -16.33 -13.93 -11.49
N GLY A 336 -15.48 -14.92 -11.22
CA GLY A 336 -14.03 -14.85 -11.40
C GLY A 336 -13.26 -14.22 -10.24
N ASN A 337 -13.94 -13.79 -9.17
CA ASN A 337 -13.28 -13.21 -8.01
C ASN A 337 -12.74 -14.28 -7.05
N ILE A 338 -11.60 -14.00 -6.44
CA ILE A 338 -11.00 -14.88 -5.43
C ILE A 338 -11.82 -14.82 -4.14
N GLU A 339 -12.08 -15.97 -3.53
CA GLU A 339 -12.77 -16.10 -2.25
C GLU A 339 -11.75 -15.96 -1.10
N THR A 340 -11.29 -14.73 -0.91
CA THR A 340 -10.48 -14.29 0.24
C THR A 340 -11.17 -13.12 0.91
N ALA A 341 -11.09 -13.05 2.24
CA ALA A 341 -11.64 -11.95 3.02
C ALA A 341 -10.73 -11.64 4.20
N LEU A 342 -10.39 -10.36 4.36
CA LEU A 342 -9.61 -9.83 5.46
C LEU A 342 -10.38 -8.70 6.14
N CYS A 343 -10.35 -8.65 7.47
CA CYS A 343 -10.89 -7.55 8.26
C CYS A 343 -9.80 -6.93 9.13
N ALA A 344 -9.48 -5.68 8.85
CA ALA A 344 -8.56 -4.85 9.60
C ALA A 344 -9.29 -4.11 10.72
N ILE A 345 -8.85 -4.38 11.95
CA ILE A 345 -9.29 -3.71 13.17
C ILE A 345 -8.06 -3.32 13.98
N ASP A 346 -8.02 -2.09 14.49
CA ASP A 346 -6.86 -1.58 15.22
C ASP A 346 -7.05 -1.70 16.72
N ALA A 347 -6.05 -2.24 17.43
CA ALA A 347 -6.04 -2.32 18.90
C ALA A 347 -5.36 -1.09 19.53
N ILE A 348 -5.77 -0.70 20.74
CA ILE A 348 -5.09 0.36 21.48
C ILE A 348 -3.71 -0.14 21.98
N PRO A 349 -2.60 0.56 21.70
CA PRO A 349 -1.28 0.13 22.15
C PRO A 349 -1.00 0.53 23.62
N TYR A 350 -1.18 -0.40 24.56
CA TYR A 350 -0.90 -0.19 26.00
C TYR A 350 0.58 -0.31 26.40
N LYS A 351 1.49 0.39 25.70
CA LYS A 351 2.95 0.23 25.87
C LYS A 351 3.50 0.70 27.23
N ARG A 352 2.94 1.76 27.82
CA ARG A 352 3.46 2.38 29.06
C ARG A 352 2.71 1.97 30.33
N ARG A 353 1.39 1.80 30.23
CA ARG A 353 0.51 1.42 31.33
C ARG A 353 -0.34 0.24 30.87
N LYS A 354 0.18 -0.97 31.02
CA LYS A 354 -0.50 -2.19 30.57
C LYS A 354 -1.86 -2.36 31.25
N ASP A 355 -1.96 -1.98 32.52
CA ASP A 355 -3.21 -2.10 33.28
C ASP A 355 -4.32 -1.18 32.80
N ASP A 356 -3.99 -0.15 31.99
CA ASP A 356 -5.02 0.69 31.38
C ASP A 356 -5.97 -0.14 30.50
N GLN A 357 -5.53 -1.29 29.96
CA GLN A 357 -6.38 -2.18 29.14
C GLN A 357 -7.63 -2.67 29.89
N TYR A 358 -7.58 -2.76 31.22
CA TYR A 358 -8.70 -3.23 32.05
C TYR A 358 -9.65 -2.10 32.47
N LYS A 359 -9.37 -0.84 32.09
CA LYS A 359 -10.28 0.27 32.40
C LYS A 359 -11.61 0.07 31.65
N PRO A 360 -12.76 0.35 32.27
CA PRO A 360 -14.06 0.14 31.63
C PRO A 360 -14.21 0.83 30.25
N ALA A 361 -13.66 2.02 30.08
CA ALA A 361 -13.72 2.72 28.78
C ALA A 361 -12.90 2.04 27.68
N ASN A 362 -11.82 1.35 28.06
CA ASN A 362 -10.93 0.65 27.13
C ASN A 362 -11.47 -0.74 26.77
N LEU A 363 -11.99 -1.47 27.75
CA LEU A 363 -12.70 -2.72 27.50
C LEU A 363 -13.91 -2.51 26.58
N LEU A 364 -14.72 -1.48 26.84
CA LEU A 364 -15.88 -1.16 26.00
C LEU A 364 -15.50 -0.74 24.57
N ARG A 365 -14.30 -0.20 24.37
CA ARG A 365 -13.82 0.19 23.04
C ARG A 365 -13.44 -1.04 22.22
N ASP A 366 -12.80 -2.03 22.84
CA ASP A 366 -12.30 -3.23 22.15
C ASP A 366 -13.36 -4.32 21.97
N LEU A 367 -14.43 -4.29 22.78
CA LEU A 367 -15.66 -5.09 22.60
C LEU A 367 -16.53 -4.52 21.49
#